data_AF-A0A1Q5GE13-F1
#
_entry.id   AF-A0A1Q5GE13-F1
#
_cell.length_a   1.000
_cell.length_b   1.000
_cell.length_c   1.000
_cell.angle_alpha   90.00
_cell.angle_beta   90.00
_cell.angle_gamma   90.00
#
_symmetry.space_group_name_H-M   'P 1'
#
loop_
_entity.id
_entity.type
_entity.pdbx_description
1 polymer ?
#
loop_
_entity_poly.entity_id
_entity_poly.type
_entity_poly.pdbx_seq_one_letter_code
_entity_poly.pdbx_strand_id
1 'polypeptide(L)'
;MPFQSAGCHPGLPKTREAAWEWAESEGLDLSVPARKKMIRTRPELWISLIFPKASQDHLDLFCQWLFWAFLVDDEFDDGPAGRNPLMCEKAITRLVDVLDGAAPNGPMERALAGLRDRTCPGRSPQWNRQFRRDTAAWLWTYYAEAVERAAGQVPSRSEFAKHRRDSVAMQPFLCLHEITAEIDLPDSARSLPAYIALRNAVTDHSGLCNDICSFEKEAALGYEHNAVRLIQRDRGCTLQEAVDEAGIQLARIAERVQRAEKELIQEIEAAGITGPTRAALERCVQDYRSLVRGDFDYHARAERYTRPDLVELDERDSLSQYFAA
;
A
#
# COMPACT_ATOMS: atom_id res chain seq x y z
N MET A 1 18.86 6.48 4.20
CA MET A 1 17.79 7.28 3.56
C MET A 1 18.41 8.50 2.86
N PRO A 2 18.56 8.48 1.52
CA PRO A 2 19.25 9.55 0.78
C PRO A 2 18.34 10.72 0.36
N PHE A 3 17.02 10.60 0.57
CA PHE A 3 16.05 11.58 0.11
C PHE A 3 15.71 12.61 1.19
N GLN A 4 15.60 13.88 0.79
CA GLN A 4 15.19 14.97 1.67
C GLN A 4 13.68 14.91 1.92
N SER A 5 13.25 15.31 3.12
CA SER A 5 11.84 15.39 3.46
C SER A 5 11.16 16.49 2.64
N ALA A 6 10.01 16.17 2.06
CA ALA A 6 9.14 17.12 1.38
C ALA A 6 8.16 17.82 2.35
N GLY A 7 8.29 17.55 3.66
CA GLY A 7 7.37 18.05 4.69
C GLY A 7 6.14 17.15 4.84
N CYS A 8 5.15 17.66 5.56
CA CYS A 8 3.88 17.00 5.81
C CYS A 8 2.77 17.98 5.45
N HIS A 9 1.72 17.50 4.77
CA HIS A 9 0.63 18.35 4.33
C HIS A 9 -0.04 19.06 5.52
N PRO A 10 -0.24 20.39 5.49
CA PRO A 10 -0.79 21.15 6.62
C PRO A 10 -2.25 20.80 6.92
N GLY A 11 -2.96 20.23 5.96
CA GLY A 11 -4.33 19.73 6.06
C GLY A 11 -4.52 18.43 6.85
N LEU A 12 -3.45 17.85 7.42
CA LEU A 12 -3.52 16.58 8.17
C LEU A 12 -4.67 16.55 9.21
N PRO A 13 -4.90 17.58 10.06
CA PRO A 13 -5.97 17.53 11.04
C PRO A 13 -7.36 17.39 10.42
N LYS A 14 -7.63 18.13 9.33
CA LYS A 14 -8.90 18.04 8.59
C LYS A 14 -9.07 16.69 7.93
N THR A 15 -7.99 16.16 7.35
CA THR A 15 -7.96 14.83 6.72
C THR A 15 -8.32 13.73 7.71
N ARG A 16 -7.84 13.85 8.96
CA ARG A 16 -8.19 12.92 10.03
C ARG A 16 -9.69 12.92 10.28
N GLU A 17 -10.27 14.09 10.49
CA GLU A 17 -11.70 14.26 10.78
C GLU A 17 -12.53 13.70 9.61
N ALA A 18 -12.21 14.10 8.38
CA ALA A 18 -12.88 13.66 7.17
C ALA A 18 -12.82 12.14 6.94
N ALA A 19 -11.73 11.46 7.34
CA ALA A 19 -11.62 10.01 7.22
C ALA A 19 -12.54 9.27 8.21
N TRP A 20 -12.68 9.77 9.44
CA TRP A 20 -13.58 9.19 10.44
C TRP A 20 -15.05 9.45 10.12
N GLU A 21 -15.39 10.68 9.73
CA GLU A 21 -16.75 11.02 9.29
C GLU A 21 -17.17 10.18 8.07
N TRP A 22 -16.23 9.97 7.13
CA TRP A 22 -16.46 9.09 6.00
C TRP A 22 -16.73 7.65 6.44
N ALA A 23 -15.87 7.07 7.29
CA ALA A 23 -16.05 5.70 7.76
C ALA A 23 -17.40 5.49 8.45
N GLU A 24 -17.84 6.44 9.29
CA GLU A 24 -19.15 6.42 9.93
C GLU A 24 -20.29 6.50 8.89
N SER A 25 -20.17 7.37 7.89
CA SER A 25 -21.20 7.52 6.83
C SER A 25 -21.34 6.32 5.89
N GLU A 26 -20.29 5.53 5.70
CA GLU A 26 -20.34 4.25 4.96
C GLU A 26 -20.93 3.09 5.81
N GLY A 27 -21.12 3.33 7.11
CA GLY A 27 -21.58 2.33 8.08
C GLY A 27 -20.48 1.34 8.47
N LEU A 28 -19.22 1.79 8.53
CA LEU A 28 -18.08 1.01 9.01
C LEU A 28 -18.00 1.11 10.54
N ASP A 29 -18.86 0.35 11.22
CA ASP A 29 -18.87 0.29 12.68
C ASP A 29 -17.67 -0.53 13.18
N LEU A 30 -16.63 0.16 13.64
CA LEU A 30 -15.43 -0.45 14.19
C LEU A 30 -15.63 -0.80 15.67
N SER A 31 -15.20 -2.00 16.07
CA SER A 31 -15.09 -2.36 17.49
C SER A 31 -14.12 -1.42 18.23
N VAL A 32 -14.20 -1.39 19.55
CA VAL A 32 -13.27 -0.57 20.36
C VAL A 32 -11.80 -0.92 20.09
N PRO A 33 -11.38 -2.21 20.02
CA PRO A 33 -10.03 -2.58 19.62
C PRO A 33 -9.66 -2.12 18.20
N ALA A 34 -10.52 -2.37 17.20
CA ALA A 34 -10.28 -1.96 15.81
C ALA A 34 -10.13 -0.43 15.68
N ARG A 35 -10.98 0.34 16.39
CA ARG A 35 -10.89 1.79 16.43
C ARG A 35 -9.58 2.28 17.02
N LYS A 36 -9.12 1.70 18.14
CA LYS A 36 -7.81 2.03 18.73
C LYS A 36 -6.67 1.70 17.77
N LYS A 37 -6.71 0.53 17.13
CA LYS A 37 -5.71 0.09 16.14
C LYS A 37 -5.61 1.07 14.98
N MET A 38 -6.75 1.52 14.44
CA MET A 38 -6.79 2.51 13.36
C MET A 38 -6.24 3.88 13.78
N ILE A 39 -6.58 4.35 14.99
CA ILE A 39 -6.02 5.60 15.55
C ILE A 39 -4.49 5.55 15.64
N ARG A 40 -3.93 4.40 16.05
CA ARG A 40 -2.47 4.19 16.15
C ARG A 40 -1.80 4.00 14.78
N THR A 41 -2.56 3.48 13.83
CA THR A 41 -2.14 3.33 12.43
C THR A 41 -1.96 4.69 11.77
N ARG A 42 -2.80 5.68 12.07
CA ARG A 42 -2.66 7.05 11.56
C ARG A 42 -2.59 7.13 10.02
N PRO A 43 -3.58 6.60 9.27
CA PRO A 43 -3.59 6.69 7.81
C PRO A 43 -3.45 8.14 7.30
N GLU A 44 -4.00 9.11 8.03
CA GLU A 44 -3.91 10.52 7.69
C GLU A 44 -2.46 11.03 7.67
N LEU A 45 -1.61 10.47 8.54
CA LEU A 45 -0.22 10.88 8.64
C LEU A 45 0.56 10.40 7.42
N TRP A 46 0.38 9.14 7.03
CA TRP A 46 1.07 8.58 5.87
C TRP A 46 0.69 9.32 4.59
N ILE A 47 -0.62 9.51 4.34
CA ILE A 47 -1.11 10.24 3.17
C ILE A 47 -0.59 11.68 3.15
N SER A 48 -0.57 12.37 4.30
CA SER A 48 -0.02 13.72 4.40
C SER A 48 1.49 13.80 4.16
N LEU A 49 2.23 12.72 4.39
CA LEU A 49 3.68 12.65 4.13
C LEU A 49 4.00 12.31 2.68
N ILE A 50 3.20 11.46 2.04
CA ILE A 50 3.45 11.04 0.66
C ILE A 50 2.80 11.97 -0.38
N PHE A 51 1.74 12.70 0.00
CA PHE A 51 1.08 13.73 -0.83
C PHE A 51 1.19 15.14 -0.22
N PRO A 52 2.39 15.68 0.06
CA PRO A 52 2.56 16.94 0.79
C PRO A 52 2.03 18.18 0.07
N LYS A 53 1.67 18.06 -1.22
CA LYS A 53 1.21 19.15 -2.09
C LYS A 53 -0.14 18.89 -2.76
N ALA A 54 -0.85 17.81 -2.38
CA ALA A 54 -2.18 17.55 -2.92
C ALA A 54 -3.17 18.65 -2.51
N SER A 55 -4.29 18.78 -3.23
CA SER A 55 -5.43 19.55 -2.72
C SER A 55 -6.02 18.84 -1.49
N GLN A 56 -6.75 19.57 -0.65
CA GLN A 56 -7.42 18.98 0.50
C GLN A 56 -8.38 17.86 0.08
N ASP A 57 -9.18 18.07 -0.96
CA ASP A 57 -10.15 17.09 -1.46
C ASP A 57 -9.50 15.77 -1.90
N HIS A 58 -8.35 15.85 -2.60
CA HIS A 58 -7.58 14.67 -2.98
C HIS A 58 -6.97 13.99 -1.76
N LEU A 59 -6.45 14.76 -0.80
CA LEU A 59 -5.86 14.23 0.42
C LEU A 59 -6.89 13.45 1.25
N ASP A 60 -8.10 14.00 1.39
CA ASP A 60 -9.21 13.36 2.09
C ASP A 60 -9.61 12.06 1.39
N LEU A 61 -9.78 12.08 0.06
CA LEU A 61 -10.10 10.88 -0.72
C LEU A 61 -9.02 9.80 -0.60
N PHE A 62 -7.73 10.16 -0.70
CA PHE A 62 -6.64 9.18 -0.62
C PHE A 62 -6.49 8.62 0.80
N CYS A 63 -6.79 9.42 1.83
CA CYS A 63 -6.86 8.93 3.20
C CYS A 63 -7.99 7.93 3.41
N GLN A 64 -9.14 8.13 2.77
CA GLN A 64 -10.25 7.18 2.82
C GLN A 64 -9.90 5.86 2.10
N TRP A 65 -9.22 5.92 0.96
CA TRP A 65 -8.65 4.73 0.31
C TRP A 65 -7.71 3.95 1.22
N LEU A 66 -6.80 4.64 1.91
CA LEU A 66 -5.86 4.00 2.83
C LEU A 66 -6.54 3.45 4.09
N PHE A 67 -7.51 4.18 4.63
CA PHE A 67 -8.31 3.73 5.76
C PHE A 67 -9.02 2.42 5.41
N TRP A 68 -9.69 2.38 4.25
CA TRP A 68 -10.31 1.16 3.72
C TRP A 68 -9.30 0.04 3.53
N ALA A 69 -8.13 0.34 2.96
CA ALA A 69 -7.09 -0.66 2.74
C ALA A 69 -6.57 -1.27 4.05
N PHE A 70 -6.43 -0.49 5.12
CA PHE A 70 -6.06 -1.03 6.43
C PHE A 70 -7.17 -1.90 7.06
N LEU A 71 -8.45 -1.62 6.80
CA LEU A 71 -9.53 -2.50 7.26
C LEU A 71 -9.54 -3.84 6.51
N VAL A 72 -9.23 -3.82 5.21
CA VAL A 72 -9.01 -5.02 4.41
C VAL A 72 -7.83 -5.81 4.99
N ASP A 73 -6.68 -5.17 5.16
CA ASP A 73 -5.47 -5.76 5.75
C ASP A 73 -5.74 -6.41 7.12
N ASP A 74 -6.43 -5.68 8.01
CA ASP A 74 -6.76 -6.17 9.34
C ASP A 74 -7.67 -7.43 9.31
N GLU A 75 -8.58 -7.57 8.36
CA GLU A 75 -9.38 -8.81 8.21
C GLU A 75 -8.57 -9.96 7.60
N PHE A 76 -7.78 -9.69 6.56
CA PHE A 76 -7.11 -10.76 5.83
C PHE A 76 -5.80 -11.23 6.51
N ASP A 77 -5.22 -10.44 7.40
CA ASP A 77 -4.08 -10.85 8.22
C ASP A 77 -4.53 -11.47 9.54
N ASP A 78 -5.44 -10.81 10.27
CA ASP A 78 -5.79 -11.18 11.64
C ASP A 78 -7.13 -11.94 11.74
N GLY A 79 -7.99 -11.87 10.72
CA GLY A 79 -9.36 -12.38 10.75
C GLY A 79 -9.57 -13.77 10.11
N PRO A 80 -10.79 -14.33 10.22
CA PRO A 80 -11.17 -15.62 9.68
C PRO A 80 -11.06 -15.72 8.15
N ALA A 81 -11.34 -14.64 7.40
CA ALA A 81 -11.20 -14.66 5.95
C ALA A 81 -9.75 -14.92 5.53
N GLY A 82 -8.79 -14.34 6.25
CA GLY A 82 -7.36 -14.60 6.08
C GLY A 82 -6.91 -16.03 6.36
N ARG A 83 -7.57 -16.70 7.30
CA ARG A 83 -7.20 -18.05 7.78
C ARG A 83 -7.82 -19.19 6.97
N ASN A 84 -8.82 -18.91 6.14
CA ASN A 84 -9.52 -19.90 5.34
C ASN A 84 -9.48 -19.52 3.84
N PRO A 85 -8.72 -20.25 2.99
CA PRO A 85 -8.60 -19.92 1.58
C PRO A 85 -9.93 -19.78 0.83
N LEU A 86 -10.94 -20.60 1.14
CA LEU A 86 -12.25 -20.54 0.49
C LEU A 86 -13.03 -19.28 0.89
N MET A 87 -12.94 -18.86 2.16
CA MET A 87 -13.54 -17.60 2.59
C MET A 87 -12.81 -16.41 1.98
N CYS A 88 -11.47 -16.48 1.94
CA CYS A 88 -10.61 -15.48 1.32
C CYS A 88 -10.98 -15.25 -0.15
N GLU A 89 -11.05 -16.33 -0.94
CA GLU A 89 -11.41 -16.29 -2.36
C GLU A 89 -12.78 -15.61 -2.59
N LYS A 90 -13.80 -16.01 -1.82
CA LYS A 90 -15.15 -15.43 -1.93
C LYS A 90 -15.15 -13.94 -1.61
N ALA A 91 -14.48 -13.54 -0.53
CA ALA A 91 -14.39 -12.14 -0.12
C ALA A 91 -13.66 -11.29 -1.18
N ILE A 92 -12.49 -11.73 -1.63
CA ILE A 92 -11.71 -11.03 -2.67
C ILE A 92 -12.51 -10.94 -3.97
N THR A 93 -13.17 -12.01 -4.40
CA THR A 93 -13.98 -12.02 -5.63
C THR A 93 -15.06 -10.95 -5.57
N ARG A 94 -15.79 -10.81 -4.45
CA ARG A 94 -16.79 -9.75 -4.29
C ARG A 94 -16.19 -8.35 -4.37
N LEU A 95 -15.05 -8.11 -3.71
CA LEU A 95 -14.38 -6.80 -3.79
C LEU A 95 -13.93 -6.48 -5.22
N VAL A 96 -13.41 -7.49 -5.93
CA VAL A 96 -12.95 -7.39 -7.31
C VAL A 96 -14.11 -7.16 -8.27
N ASP A 97 -15.26 -7.79 -8.06
CA ASP A 97 -16.50 -7.57 -8.81
C ASP A 97 -17.03 -6.15 -8.58
N VAL A 98 -16.97 -5.66 -7.34
CA VAL A 98 -17.34 -4.27 -7.02
C VAL A 98 -16.39 -3.31 -7.70
N LEU A 99 -15.08 -3.55 -7.75
CA LEU A 99 -14.17 -2.72 -8.56
C LEU A 99 -14.59 -2.66 -10.04
N ASP A 100 -15.18 -3.73 -10.57
CA ASP A 100 -15.67 -3.83 -11.95
C ASP A 100 -17.09 -3.30 -12.15
N GLY A 101 -17.73 -2.78 -11.10
CA GLY A 101 -19.06 -2.14 -11.19
C GLY A 101 -20.22 -2.96 -10.66
N ALA A 102 -19.98 -4.12 -10.05
CA ALA A 102 -21.04 -4.90 -9.41
C ALA A 102 -21.66 -4.12 -8.22
N ALA A 103 -22.92 -4.45 -7.91
CA ALA A 103 -23.61 -3.86 -6.78
C ALA A 103 -22.99 -4.34 -5.45
N PRO A 104 -22.79 -3.44 -4.47
CA PRO A 104 -22.21 -3.81 -3.19
C PRO A 104 -23.22 -4.57 -2.31
N ASN A 105 -22.73 -5.58 -1.58
CA ASN A 105 -23.57 -6.42 -0.70
C ASN A 105 -23.38 -6.12 0.80
N GLY A 106 -22.34 -5.38 1.18
CA GLY A 106 -22.02 -5.04 2.56
C GLY A 106 -21.32 -3.69 2.70
N PRO A 107 -21.03 -3.24 3.94
CA PRO A 107 -20.37 -1.95 4.20
C PRO A 107 -19.01 -1.79 3.53
N MET A 108 -18.16 -2.84 3.55
CA MET A 108 -16.85 -2.80 2.91
C MET A 108 -16.96 -2.69 1.38
N GLU A 109 -17.91 -3.40 0.76
CA GLU A 109 -18.20 -3.25 -0.66
C GLU A 109 -18.79 -1.87 -1.00
N ARG A 110 -19.68 -1.31 -0.17
CA ARG A 110 -20.27 0.02 -0.40
C ARG A 110 -19.20 1.11 -0.34
N ALA A 111 -18.34 1.07 0.67
CA ALA A 111 -17.20 1.96 0.81
C ALA A 111 -16.30 1.92 -0.44
N LEU A 112 -15.98 0.71 -0.92
CA LEU A 112 -15.18 0.51 -2.14
C LEU A 112 -15.86 1.08 -3.39
N ALA A 113 -17.18 0.86 -3.55
CA ALA A 113 -17.95 1.41 -4.66
C ALA A 113 -17.92 2.95 -4.64
N GLY A 114 -18.14 3.57 -3.47
CA GLY A 114 -18.08 5.03 -3.30
C GLY A 114 -16.69 5.61 -3.60
N LEU A 115 -15.63 4.94 -3.15
CA LEU A 115 -14.24 5.32 -3.46
C LEU A 115 -13.95 5.23 -4.96
N ARG A 116 -14.35 4.13 -5.62
CA ARG A 116 -14.23 3.96 -7.08
C ARG A 116 -14.97 5.08 -7.82
N ASP A 117 -16.21 5.37 -7.45
CA ASP A 117 -17.06 6.37 -8.11
C ASP A 117 -16.56 7.80 -7.94
N ARG A 118 -15.74 8.07 -6.92
CA ARG A 118 -15.07 9.37 -6.74
C ARG A 118 -13.69 9.44 -7.39
N THR A 119 -13.10 8.31 -7.77
CA THR A 119 -11.71 8.23 -8.27
C THR A 119 -11.65 8.02 -9.78
N CYS A 120 -12.50 7.16 -10.33
CA CYS A 120 -12.44 6.69 -11.71
C CYS A 120 -13.09 7.61 -12.76
N PRO A 121 -14.20 8.34 -12.47
CA PRO A 121 -14.81 9.21 -13.47
C PRO A 121 -13.87 10.31 -13.96
N GLY A 122 -13.92 10.60 -15.27
CA GLY A 122 -13.05 11.59 -15.91
C GLY A 122 -11.63 11.12 -16.23
N ARG A 123 -11.22 9.94 -15.72
CA ARG A 123 -9.94 9.31 -16.05
C ARG A 123 -10.00 8.55 -17.37
N SER A 124 -8.85 8.41 -18.01
CA SER A 124 -8.68 7.62 -19.23
C SER A 124 -8.98 6.13 -18.99
N PRO A 125 -9.42 5.39 -20.03
CA PRO A 125 -9.59 3.95 -19.94
C PRO A 125 -8.30 3.21 -19.54
N GLN A 126 -7.13 3.74 -19.93
CA GLN A 126 -5.82 3.18 -19.60
C GLN A 126 -5.51 3.32 -18.11
N TRP A 127 -5.75 4.49 -17.54
CA TRP A 127 -5.56 4.72 -16.11
C TRP A 127 -6.50 3.83 -15.29
N ASN A 128 -7.78 3.76 -15.66
CA ASN A 128 -8.76 2.92 -14.97
C ASN A 128 -8.39 1.43 -15.02
N ARG A 129 -7.95 0.91 -16.17
CA ARG A 129 -7.46 -0.48 -16.27
C ARG A 129 -6.26 -0.75 -15.38
N GLN A 130 -5.32 0.19 -15.33
CA GLN A 130 -4.09 0.06 -14.55
C GLN A 130 -4.38 0.10 -13.04
N PHE A 131 -5.16 1.08 -12.59
CA PHE A 131 -5.57 1.19 -11.19
C PHE A 131 -6.34 -0.06 -10.74
N ARG A 132 -7.32 -0.50 -11.54
CA ARG A 132 -8.05 -1.76 -11.30
C ARG A 132 -7.08 -2.94 -11.16
N ARG A 133 -6.18 -3.12 -12.13
CA ARG A 133 -5.24 -4.25 -12.16
C ARG A 133 -4.39 -4.31 -10.90
N ASP A 134 -3.81 -3.18 -10.51
CA ASP A 134 -2.92 -3.11 -9.37
C ASP A 134 -3.69 -3.34 -8.05
N THR A 135 -4.91 -2.81 -7.91
CA THR A 135 -5.74 -3.06 -6.72
C THR A 135 -6.17 -4.54 -6.64
N ALA A 136 -6.58 -5.14 -7.76
CA ALA A 136 -6.93 -6.55 -7.80
C ALA A 136 -5.73 -7.46 -7.52
N ALA A 137 -4.56 -7.14 -8.07
CA ALA A 137 -3.33 -7.90 -7.82
C ALA A 137 -2.97 -7.91 -6.33
N TRP A 138 -3.04 -6.75 -5.67
CA TRP A 138 -2.88 -6.66 -4.21
C TRP A 138 -3.91 -7.52 -3.48
N LEU A 139 -5.21 -7.39 -3.76
CA LEU A 139 -6.23 -8.17 -3.06
C LEU A 139 -6.01 -9.70 -3.18
N TRP A 140 -5.62 -10.17 -4.37
CA TRP A 140 -5.34 -11.59 -4.60
C TRP A 140 -4.09 -12.10 -3.87
N THR A 141 -3.21 -11.23 -3.37
CA THR A 141 -2.07 -11.66 -2.55
C THR A 141 -2.49 -12.32 -1.25
N TYR A 142 -3.56 -11.85 -0.60
CA TYR A 142 -4.06 -12.47 0.63
C TYR A 142 -4.50 -13.92 0.41
N TYR A 143 -5.12 -14.23 -0.74
CA TYR A 143 -5.50 -15.61 -1.09
C TYR A 143 -4.27 -16.50 -1.29
N ALA A 144 -3.26 -16.01 -2.00
CA ALA A 144 -2.01 -16.76 -2.21
C ALA A 144 -1.35 -17.11 -0.87
N GLU A 145 -1.24 -16.14 0.05
CA GLU A 145 -0.70 -16.38 1.39
C GLU A 145 -1.56 -17.33 2.24
N ALA A 146 -2.88 -17.22 2.14
CA ALA A 146 -3.79 -18.13 2.82
C ALA A 146 -3.61 -19.58 2.34
N VAL A 147 -3.43 -19.80 1.04
CA VAL A 147 -3.15 -21.12 0.45
C VAL A 147 -1.80 -21.64 0.90
N GLU A 148 -0.75 -20.83 0.87
CA GLU A 148 0.59 -21.21 1.34
C GLU A 148 0.56 -21.61 2.82
N ARG A 149 -0.08 -20.81 3.68
CA ARG A 149 -0.27 -21.12 5.10
C ARG A 149 -1.04 -22.42 5.31
N ALA A 150 -2.14 -22.64 4.58
CA ALA A 150 -2.91 -23.87 4.66
C ALA A 150 -2.12 -25.11 4.19
N ALA A 151 -1.19 -24.93 3.24
CA ALA A 151 -0.30 -25.98 2.76
C ALA A 151 0.95 -26.18 3.63
N GLY A 152 1.15 -25.38 4.68
CA GLY A 152 2.37 -25.39 5.50
C GLY A 152 3.62 -24.97 4.71
N GLN A 153 3.44 -24.20 3.63
CA GLN A 153 4.52 -23.71 2.78
C GLN A 153 4.99 -22.34 3.26
N VAL A 154 6.27 -22.09 3.12
CA VAL A 154 6.86 -20.77 3.39
C VAL A 154 7.67 -20.37 2.16
N PRO A 155 7.46 -19.17 1.59
CA PRO A 155 8.08 -18.80 0.33
C PRO A 155 9.61 -18.72 0.44
N SER A 156 10.30 -18.90 -0.69
CA SER A 156 11.70 -18.49 -0.79
C SER A 156 11.81 -16.96 -0.78
N ARG A 157 12.98 -16.42 -0.43
CA ARG A 157 13.22 -14.97 -0.49
C ARG A 157 12.89 -14.34 -1.85
N SER A 158 13.14 -15.07 -2.95
CA SER A 158 12.91 -14.56 -4.30
C SER A 158 11.45 -14.57 -4.73
N GLU A 159 10.67 -15.56 -4.25
CA GLU A 159 9.23 -15.62 -4.45
C GLU A 159 8.55 -14.55 -3.62
N PHE A 160 8.94 -14.44 -2.34
CA PHE A 160 8.42 -13.41 -1.45
C PHE A 160 8.70 -12.01 -1.98
N ALA A 161 9.90 -11.71 -2.49
CA ALA A 161 10.19 -10.39 -3.06
C ALA A 161 9.31 -10.02 -4.26
N LYS A 162 8.83 -11.00 -5.04
CA LYS A 162 7.88 -10.76 -6.15
C LYS A 162 6.48 -10.51 -5.61
N HIS A 163 6.02 -11.40 -4.73
CA HIS A 163 4.73 -11.31 -4.06
C HIS A 163 4.57 -10.02 -3.27
N ARG A 164 5.60 -9.63 -2.51
CA ARG A 164 5.63 -8.44 -1.66
C ARG A 164 5.46 -7.15 -2.44
N ARG A 165 5.80 -7.13 -3.73
CA ARG A 165 5.57 -5.98 -4.59
C ARG A 165 4.08 -5.69 -4.78
N ASP A 166 3.26 -6.71 -4.79
CA ASP A 166 1.81 -6.56 -4.86
C ASP A 166 1.21 -6.49 -3.45
N SER A 167 1.71 -7.29 -2.49
CA SER A 167 1.10 -7.38 -1.15
C SER A 167 1.29 -6.14 -0.28
N VAL A 168 2.30 -5.29 -0.54
CA VAL A 168 2.46 -4.00 0.15
C VAL A 168 1.45 -2.93 -0.33
N ALA A 169 0.65 -3.22 -1.37
CA ALA A 169 -0.41 -2.33 -1.88
C ALA A 169 0.07 -0.95 -2.37
N MET A 170 1.35 -0.76 -2.68
CA MET A 170 1.89 0.56 -3.08
C MET A 170 1.50 0.97 -4.50
N GLN A 171 1.39 0.02 -5.43
CA GLN A 171 1.16 0.30 -6.86
C GLN A 171 -0.15 1.10 -7.13
N PRO A 172 -1.29 0.81 -6.48
CA PRO A 172 -2.48 1.67 -6.54
C PRO A 172 -2.20 3.12 -6.11
N PHE A 173 -1.46 3.36 -5.03
CA PHE A 173 -1.13 4.72 -4.57
C PHE A 173 -0.17 5.44 -5.54
N LEU A 174 0.72 4.71 -6.22
CA LEU A 174 1.53 5.28 -7.30
C LEU A 174 0.67 5.76 -8.49
N CYS A 175 -0.49 5.16 -8.73
CA CYS A 175 -1.45 5.66 -9.72
C CYS A 175 -2.21 6.91 -9.24
N LEU A 176 -2.49 7.04 -7.95
CA LEU A 176 -3.13 8.24 -7.38
C LEU A 176 -2.25 9.49 -7.50
N HIS A 177 -0.92 9.33 -7.54
CA HIS A 177 -0.01 10.44 -7.86
C HIS A 177 -0.27 11.08 -9.23
N GLU A 178 -0.69 10.30 -10.23
CA GLU A 178 -1.04 10.84 -11.54
C GLU A 178 -2.28 11.77 -11.47
N ILE A 179 -3.20 11.52 -10.53
CA ILE A 179 -4.34 12.42 -10.28
C ILE A 179 -3.84 13.78 -9.79
N THR A 180 -2.88 13.80 -8.86
CA THR A 180 -2.29 15.06 -8.35
C THR A 180 -1.42 15.80 -9.37
N ALA A 181 -0.96 15.09 -10.40
CA ALA A 181 -0.28 15.66 -11.55
C ALA A 181 -1.26 16.10 -12.67
N GLU A 182 -2.57 15.97 -12.44
CA GLU A 182 -3.66 16.36 -13.36
C GLU A 182 -3.53 15.74 -14.75
N ILE A 183 -2.98 14.52 -14.84
CA ILE A 183 -2.71 13.86 -16.11
C ILE A 183 -2.89 12.36 -16.01
N ASP A 184 -3.31 11.74 -17.11
CA ASP A 184 -3.26 10.30 -17.31
C ASP A 184 -2.05 10.00 -18.19
N LEU A 185 -1.04 9.31 -17.64
CA LEU A 185 0.12 8.96 -18.45
C LEU A 185 -0.30 7.97 -19.55
N PRO A 186 0.05 8.23 -20.83
CA PRO A 186 -0.24 7.31 -21.92
C PRO A 186 0.57 6.02 -21.77
N ASP A 187 0.09 4.93 -22.38
CA ASP A 187 0.75 3.62 -22.34
C ASP A 187 2.21 3.70 -22.82
N SER A 188 2.54 4.56 -23.79
CA SER A 188 3.91 4.76 -24.27
C SER A 188 4.84 5.30 -23.19
N ALA A 189 4.36 6.21 -22.33
CA ALA A 189 5.12 6.74 -21.20
C ALA A 189 5.24 5.71 -20.06
N ARG A 190 4.14 5.01 -19.76
CA ARG A 190 4.12 3.97 -18.72
C ARG A 190 4.95 2.73 -19.06
N SER A 191 5.15 2.47 -20.36
CA SER A 191 5.94 1.33 -20.85
C SER A 191 7.44 1.59 -20.91
N LEU A 192 7.90 2.81 -20.55
CA LEU A 192 9.32 3.11 -20.45
C LEU A 192 9.98 2.19 -19.40
N PRO A 193 11.04 1.43 -19.75
CA PRO A 193 11.69 0.51 -18.83
C PRO A 193 12.12 1.17 -17.52
N ALA A 194 12.67 2.39 -17.56
CA ALA A 194 13.08 3.11 -16.37
C ALA A 194 11.90 3.58 -15.51
N TYR A 195 10.74 3.89 -16.10
CA TYR A 195 9.53 4.23 -15.33
C TYR A 195 8.99 3.01 -14.58
N ILE A 196 8.97 1.84 -15.23
CA ILE A 196 8.61 0.56 -14.60
C ILE A 196 9.61 0.23 -13.48
N ALA A 197 10.91 0.36 -13.74
CA ALA A 197 11.96 0.12 -12.76
C ALA A 197 11.84 1.04 -11.54
N LEU A 198 11.50 2.32 -11.76
CA LEU A 198 11.27 3.29 -10.69
C LEU A 198 10.07 2.89 -9.82
N ARG A 199 8.91 2.60 -10.41
CA ARG A 199 7.73 2.15 -9.67
C ARG A 199 8.01 0.89 -8.84
N ASN A 200 8.72 -0.07 -9.43
CA ASN A 200 9.11 -1.30 -8.74
C ASN A 200 10.08 -1.01 -7.60
N ALA A 201 11.09 -0.15 -7.78
CA ALA A 201 12.05 0.17 -6.73
C ALA A 201 11.41 0.93 -5.56
N VAL A 202 10.49 1.85 -5.83
CA VAL A 202 9.72 2.58 -4.80
C VAL A 202 8.87 1.60 -3.98
N THR A 203 8.20 0.68 -4.67
CA THR A 203 7.38 -0.36 -4.03
C THR A 203 8.23 -1.33 -3.21
N ASP A 204 9.33 -1.84 -3.78
CA ASP A 204 10.28 -2.73 -3.08
C ASP A 204 10.84 -2.04 -1.82
N HIS A 205 11.11 -0.73 -1.87
CA HIS A 205 11.60 0.02 -0.72
C HIS A 205 10.55 0.10 0.39
N SER A 206 9.31 0.43 0.03
CA SER A 206 8.23 0.55 1.01
C SER A 206 7.93 -0.79 1.68
N GLY A 207 7.86 -1.87 0.90
CA GLY A 207 7.66 -3.23 1.43
C GLY A 207 8.76 -3.65 2.40
N LEU A 208 10.03 -3.47 2.04
CA LEU A 208 11.13 -3.84 2.92
C LEU A 208 11.25 -2.92 4.14
N CYS A 209 10.92 -1.63 4.01
CA CYS A 209 10.86 -0.71 5.15
C CYS A 209 9.77 -1.15 6.14
N ASN A 210 8.61 -1.55 5.62
CA ASN A 210 7.53 -2.10 6.43
C ASN A 210 8.00 -3.36 7.16
N ASP A 211 8.53 -4.36 6.45
CA ASP A 211 8.98 -5.63 7.03
C ASP A 211 10.01 -5.43 8.17
N ILE A 212 10.91 -4.46 8.04
CA ILE A 212 11.88 -4.13 9.11
C ILE A 212 11.17 -3.54 10.32
N CYS A 213 10.25 -2.59 10.11
CA CYS A 213 9.59 -1.86 11.19
C CYS A 213 8.42 -2.62 11.83
N SER A 214 7.81 -3.56 11.12
CA SER A 214 6.68 -4.37 11.58
C SER A 214 7.11 -5.71 12.20
N PHE A 215 8.38 -6.11 12.04
CA PHE A 215 8.88 -7.43 12.42
C PHE A 215 8.48 -7.84 13.85
N GLU A 216 8.66 -6.97 14.85
CA GLU A 216 8.39 -7.32 16.25
C GLU A 216 6.90 -7.64 16.47
N LYS A 217 6.01 -6.81 15.90
CA LYS A 217 4.55 -7.03 15.93
C LYS A 217 4.21 -8.34 15.22
N GLU A 218 4.71 -8.53 14.01
CA GLU A 218 4.38 -9.68 13.16
C GLU A 218 4.89 -11.00 13.74
N ALA A 219 6.10 -11.00 14.31
CA ALA A 219 6.66 -12.17 14.97
C ALA A 219 5.84 -12.60 16.20
N ALA A 220 5.28 -11.64 16.95
CA ALA A 220 4.39 -11.94 18.07
C ALA A 220 3.08 -12.62 17.64
N LEU A 221 2.65 -12.40 16.39
CA LEU A 221 1.46 -13.00 15.79
C LEU A 221 1.76 -14.28 15.00
N GLY A 222 3.02 -14.70 14.92
CA GLY A 222 3.43 -15.88 14.14
C GLY A 222 3.37 -15.68 12.62
N TYR A 223 3.44 -14.43 12.16
CA TYR A 223 3.41 -14.10 10.74
C TYR A 223 4.76 -14.41 10.07
N GLU A 224 4.75 -15.28 9.06
CA GLU A 224 5.98 -15.80 8.41
C GLU A 224 6.34 -15.05 7.11
N HIS A 225 5.43 -14.26 6.55
CA HIS A 225 5.58 -13.51 5.30
C HIS A 225 6.30 -12.16 5.51
N ASN A 226 7.54 -12.21 6.02
CA ASN A 226 8.36 -11.04 6.31
C ASN A 226 9.82 -11.23 5.86
N ALA A 227 10.42 -10.25 5.17
CA ALA A 227 11.78 -10.38 4.64
C ALA A 227 12.84 -10.65 5.72
N VAL A 228 12.77 -10.01 6.88
CA VAL A 228 13.73 -10.21 7.99
C VAL A 228 13.62 -11.64 8.50
N ARG A 229 12.40 -12.17 8.66
CA ARG A 229 12.14 -13.55 9.06
C ARG A 229 12.74 -14.55 8.08
N LEU A 230 12.52 -14.33 6.78
CA LEU A 230 13.04 -15.20 5.73
C LEU A 230 14.58 -15.15 5.64
N ILE A 231 15.18 -13.97 5.82
CA ILE A 231 16.66 -13.83 5.90
C ILE A 231 17.19 -14.63 7.09
N GLN A 232 16.59 -14.46 8.26
CA GLN A 232 16.99 -15.13 9.49
C GLN A 232 16.94 -16.66 9.33
N ARG A 233 15.84 -17.18 8.79
CA ARG A 233 15.65 -18.61 8.53
C ARG A 233 16.69 -19.14 7.54
N ASP A 234 16.82 -18.50 6.38
CA ASP A 234 17.65 -19.01 5.28
C ASP A 234 19.14 -19.01 5.63
N ARG A 235 19.59 -18.05 6.47
CA ARG A 235 20.99 -17.94 6.89
C ARG A 235 21.32 -18.57 8.24
N GLY A 236 20.31 -18.91 9.04
CA GLY A 236 20.51 -19.36 10.42
C GLY A 236 21.22 -18.32 11.29
N CYS A 237 21.00 -17.03 11.04
CA CYS A 237 21.66 -15.92 11.72
C CYS A 237 20.83 -15.36 12.89
N THR A 238 21.42 -14.45 13.65
CA THR A 238 20.71 -13.69 14.68
C THR A 238 19.71 -12.71 14.06
N LEU A 239 18.73 -12.26 14.85
CA LEU A 239 17.77 -11.24 14.40
C LEU A 239 18.48 -9.95 13.96
N GLN A 240 19.47 -9.49 14.72
CA GLN A 240 20.20 -8.26 14.39
C GLN A 240 20.92 -8.38 13.04
N GLU A 241 21.57 -9.52 12.77
CA GLU A 241 22.23 -9.75 11.48
C GLU A 241 21.22 -9.77 10.32
N ALA A 242 20.03 -10.34 10.52
CA ALA A 242 18.97 -10.32 9.52
C ALA A 242 18.44 -8.91 9.24
N VAL A 243 18.25 -8.10 10.29
CA VAL A 243 17.87 -6.68 10.18
C VAL A 243 18.96 -5.86 9.50
N ASP A 244 20.23 -6.08 9.83
CA ASP A 244 21.36 -5.38 9.21
C ASP A 244 21.44 -5.70 7.70
N GLU A 245 21.26 -6.97 7.31
CA GLU A 245 21.18 -7.37 5.92
C GLU A 245 19.98 -6.75 5.19
N ALA A 246 18.81 -6.70 5.84
CA ALA A 246 17.63 -6.02 5.30
C ALA A 246 17.89 -4.51 5.13
N GLY A 247 18.56 -3.87 6.09
CA GLY A 247 18.96 -2.46 6.01
C GLY A 247 19.92 -2.17 4.85
N ILE A 248 20.89 -3.06 4.60
CA ILE A 248 21.79 -2.97 3.43
C ILE A 248 20.98 -3.11 2.12
N GLN A 249 20.04 -4.05 2.06
CA GLN A 249 19.16 -4.21 0.90
C GLN A 249 18.29 -2.98 0.66
N LEU A 250 17.72 -2.39 1.72
CA LEU A 250 16.91 -1.18 1.66
C LEU A 250 17.72 -0.01 1.09
N ALA A 251 18.97 0.16 1.55
CA ALA A 251 19.88 1.18 1.01
C ALA A 251 20.17 0.97 -0.49
N ARG A 252 20.41 -0.28 -0.93
CA ARG A 252 20.60 -0.60 -2.36
C ARG A 252 19.34 -0.36 -3.19
N ILE A 253 18.16 -0.57 -2.63
CA ILE A 253 16.90 -0.24 -3.33
C ILE A 253 16.76 1.27 -3.49
N ALA A 254 17.15 2.08 -2.49
CA ALA A 254 17.17 3.53 -2.64
C ALA A 254 18.14 4.01 -3.75
N GLU A 255 19.28 3.33 -3.93
CA GLU A 255 20.17 3.56 -5.08
C GLU A 255 19.52 3.17 -6.42
N ARG A 256 18.72 2.09 -6.45
CA ARG A 256 17.94 1.71 -7.64
C ARG A 256 16.91 2.77 -8.01
N VAL A 257 16.24 3.38 -7.02
CA VAL A 257 15.34 4.54 -7.25
C VAL A 257 16.11 5.66 -7.95
N GLN A 258 17.23 6.13 -7.37
CA GLN A 258 18.04 7.21 -7.96
C GLN A 258 18.57 6.89 -9.36
N ARG A 259 18.90 5.63 -9.62
CA ARG A 259 19.34 5.17 -10.94
C ARG A 259 18.21 5.24 -11.96
N ALA A 260 17.05 4.68 -11.63
CA ALA A 260 15.89 4.66 -12.51
C ALA A 260 15.40 6.10 -12.84
N GLU A 261 15.50 7.03 -11.89
CA GLU A 261 15.22 8.45 -12.17
C GLU A 261 16.12 9.05 -13.25
N LYS A 262 17.43 8.72 -13.24
CA LYS A 262 18.39 9.21 -14.23
C LYS A 262 18.17 8.55 -15.59
N GLU A 263 17.94 7.24 -15.60
CA GLU A 263 17.66 6.47 -16.82
C GLU A 263 16.35 6.95 -17.46
N LEU A 264 15.33 7.30 -16.68
CA LEU A 264 14.07 7.79 -17.19
C LEU A 264 14.20 9.11 -17.94
N ILE A 265 15.09 10.02 -17.52
CA ILE A 265 15.36 11.27 -18.26
C ILE A 265 15.93 10.94 -19.65
N GLN A 266 16.86 9.99 -19.73
CA GLN A 266 17.45 9.56 -21.00
C GLN A 266 16.43 8.87 -21.91
N GLU A 267 15.55 8.03 -21.33
CA GLU A 267 14.49 7.36 -22.08
C GLU A 267 13.42 8.33 -22.58
N ILE A 268 13.03 9.34 -21.80
CA ILE A 268 12.14 10.43 -22.22
C ILE A 268 12.70 11.14 -23.46
N GLU A 269 13.99 11.47 -23.44
CA GLU A 269 14.68 12.12 -24.56
C GLU A 269 14.77 11.22 -25.78
N ALA A 270 15.18 9.96 -25.59
CA ALA A 270 15.29 8.97 -26.67
C ALA A 270 13.95 8.66 -27.33
N ALA A 271 12.87 8.62 -26.55
CA ALA A 271 11.50 8.41 -27.04
C ALA A 271 10.87 9.69 -27.65
N GLY A 272 11.55 10.84 -27.58
CA GLY A 272 11.03 12.11 -28.08
C GLY A 272 9.80 12.62 -27.32
N ILE A 273 9.62 12.23 -26.06
CA ILE A 273 8.47 12.64 -25.25
C ILE A 273 8.66 14.10 -24.83
N THR A 274 7.67 14.94 -25.15
CA THR A 274 7.69 16.39 -24.92
C THR A 274 6.38 16.89 -24.34
N GLY A 275 6.32 18.17 -23.97
CA GLY A 275 5.10 18.84 -23.55
C GLY A 275 4.51 18.28 -22.23
N PRO A 276 3.17 18.21 -22.12
CA PRO A 276 2.50 17.78 -20.89
C PRO A 276 2.92 16.40 -20.37
N THR A 277 3.14 15.42 -21.27
CA THR A 277 3.56 14.07 -20.88
C THR A 277 4.94 14.06 -20.22
N ARG A 278 5.88 14.87 -20.71
CA ARG A 278 7.20 15.02 -20.09
C ARG A 278 7.10 15.63 -18.70
N ALA A 279 6.37 16.74 -18.59
CA ALA A 279 6.17 17.42 -17.31
C ALA A 279 5.53 16.49 -16.26
N ALA A 280 4.58 15.66 -16.69
CA ALA A 280 3.94 14.65 -15.86
C ALA A 280 4.90 13.56 -15.36
N LEU A 281 5.74 13.01 -16.24
CA LEU A 281 6.75 12.02 -15.86
C LEU A 281 7.75 12.62 -14.85
N GLU A 282 8.25 13.82 -15.13
CA GLU A 282 9.15 14.54 -14.23
C GLU A 282 8.50 14.82 -12.87
N ARG A 283 7.20 15.14 -12.85
CA ARG A 283 6.43 15.32 -11.61
C ARG A 283 6.27 14.00 -10.85
N CYS A 284 5.87 12.92 -11.52
CA CYS A 284 5.76 11.59 -10.89
C CYS A 284 7.07 11.15 -10.24
N VAL A 285 8.21 11.40 -10.90
CA VAL A 285 9.55 11.13 -10.34
C VAL A 285 9.76 11.88 -9.03
N GLN A 286 9.49 13.18 -9.00
CA GLN A 286 9.65 14.00 -7.79
C GLN A 286 8.73 13.55 -6.66
N ASP A 287 7.50 13.20 -7.00
CA ASP A 287 6.50 12.76 -6.04
C ASP A 287 6.86 11.38 -5.48
N TYR A 288 7.33 10.44 -6.29
CA TYR A 288 7.79 9.12 -5.83
C TYR A 288 9.00 9.19 -4.90
N ARG A 289 9.93 10.13 -5.16
CA ARG A 289 11.04 10.38 -4.24
C ARG A 289 10.55 10.88 -2.88
N SER A 290 9.57 11.79 -2.91
CA SER A 290 8.93 12.34 -1.71
C SER A 290 8.18 11.25 -0.96
N LEU A 291 7.51 10.35 -1.67
CA LEU A 291 6.83 9.18 -1.12
C LEU A 291 7.79 8.25 -0.40
N VAL A 292 8.93 7.86 -1.00
CA VAL A 292 9.90 6.97 -0.34
C VAL A 292 10.38 7.57 0.98
N ARG A 293 10.60 8.89 1.01
CA ARG A 293 10.98 9.58 2.23
C ARG A 293 9.83 9.68 3.24
N GLY A 294 8.63 10.02 2.79
CA GLY A 294 7.45 10.16 3.62
C GLY A 294 7.05 8.83 4.27
N ASP A 295 7.14 7.74 3.53
CA ASP A 295 6.89 6.37 4.00
C ASP A 295 7.88 5.97 5.10
N PHE A 296 9.17 6.26 4.90
CA PHE A 296 10.19 6.03 5.92
C PHE A 296 9.94 6.86 7.20
N ASP A 297 9.61 8.15 7.05
CA ASP A 297 9.30 9.03 8.18
C ASP A 297 8.02 8.58 8.91
N TYR A 298 7.03 8.01 8.21
CA TYR A 298 5.81 7.46 8.80
C TYR A 298 6.10 6.25 9.68
N HIS A 299 6.90 5.29 9.21
CA HIS A 299 7.25 4.08 9.98
C HIS A 299 7.96 4.42 11.30
N ALA A 300 8.74 5.50 11.32
CA ALA A 300 9.39 6.00 12.54
C ALA A 300 8.45 6.74 13.52
N ARG A 301 7.19 7.02 13.13
CA ARG A 301 6.27 7.89 13.87
C ARG A 301 4.93 7.25 14.24
N ALA A 302 4.46 6.27 13.47
CA ALA A 302 3.18 5.62 13.72
C ALA A 302 3.30 4.64 14.89
N GLU A 303 2.39 4.75 15.86
CA GLU A 303 2.35 3.86 17.03
C GLU A 303 2.09 2.40 16.63
N ARG A 304 1.51 2.17 15.43
CA ARG A 304 1.42 0.84 14.81
C ARG A 304 2.76 0.09 14.77
N TYR A 305 3.88 0.81 14.65
CA TYR A 305 5.23 0.22 14.59
C TYR A 305 6.09 0.56 15.81
N THR A 306 5.94 1.75 16.39
CA THR A 306 6.79 2.20 17.50
C THR A 306 6.33 1.70 18.87
N ARG A 307 5.11 1.15 18.96
CA ARG A 307 4.51 0.62 20.20
C ARG A 307 3.89 -0.76 19.98
N PRO A 308 4.68 -1.78 19.59
CA PRO A 308 4.17 -3.15 19.39
C PRO A 308 3.62 -3.76 20.69
N ASP A 309 4.04 -3.26 21.85
CA ASP A 309 3.54 -3.63 23.18
C ASP A 309 2.05 -3.31 23.40
N LEU A 310 1.47 -2.44 22.59
CA LEU A 310 0.08 -2.01 22.73
C LEU A 310 -0.91 -2.80 21.87
N VAL A 311 -0.46 -3.81 21.12
CA VAL A 311 -1.33 -4.59 20.22
C VAL A 311 -2.41 -5.31 21.04
N GLU A 312 -3.68 -4.99 20.75
CA GLU A 312 -4.86 -5.65 21.32
C GLU A 312 -5.49 -6.52 20.22
N LEU A 313 -5.73 -7.80 20.49
CA LEU A 313 -6.46 -8.68 19.57
C LEU A 313 -7.97 -8.44 19.68
N ASP A 314 -8.65 -8.34 18.54
CA ASP A 314 -10.11 -8.34 18.53
C ASP A 314 -10.62 -9.78 18.61
N GLU A 315 -10.81 -10.29 19.83
CA GLU A 315 -11.29 -11.66 20.09
C GLU A 315 -12.69 -11.95 19.52
N ARG A 316 -13.40 -10.94 19.03
CA ARG A 316 -14.77 -11.07 18.50
C ARG A 316 -14.83 -11.11 16.98
N ASP A 317 -13.69 -11.02 16.29
CA ASP A 317 -13.62 -11.04 14.82
C ASP A 317 -14.63 -10.04 14.20
N SER A 318 -14.70 -8.83 14.77
CA SER A 318 -15.81 -7.90 14.48
C SER A 318 -15.80 -7.36 13.06
N LEU A 319 -14.63 -7.30 12.42
CA LEU A 319 -14.52 -6.93 11.00
C LEU A 319 -15.04 -8.04 10.08
N SER A 320 -15.00 -9.28 10.54
CA SER A 320 -15.25 -10.47 9.73
C SER A 320 -16.72 -10.61 9.34
N GLN A 321 -17.62 -9.97 10.11
CA GLN A 321 -19.04 -9.85 9.73
C GLN A 321 -19.21 -9.13 8.37
N TYR A 322 -18.27 -8.26 7.99
CA TYR A 322 -18.31 -7.56 6.70
C TYR A 322 -17.81 -8.43 5.54
N PHE A 323 -17.14 -9.55 5.82
CA PHE A 323 -16.54 -10.43 4.80
C PHE A 323 -17.14 -11.84 4.77
N ALA A 324 -17.99 -12.20 5.73
CA ALA A 324 -18.60 -13.52 5.87
C ALA A 324 -19.82 -13.79 4.95
N ALA A 325 -20.24 -12.82 4.14
CA ALA A 325 -21.38 -12.96 3.22
C ALA A 325 -21.15 -13.98 2.09
#